data_AF-A0A402CJD3-F1
#
_entry.id   AF-A0A402CJD3-F1
#
_cell.length_a   1.000
_cell.length_b   1.000
_cell.length_c   1.000
_cell.angle_alpha   90.00
_cell.angle_beta   90.00
_cell.angle_gamma   90.00
#
_symmetry.space_group_name_H-M   'P 1'
#
loop_
_entity.id
_entity.type
_entity.pdbx_description
1 polymer ?
#
loop_
_entity_poly.entity_id
_entity_poly.type
_entity_poly.pdbx_seq_one_letter_code
_entity_poly.pdbx_strand_id
1 'polypeptide(L)'
;MVEKGRIVNKIIAASTVHTYIENGGMYPQVRDHVPDLEDDILESYEEHHVADVLVTELAALTLDDERFDANATVLTRMSSTTSKRTSKTGFGKCENNWGAISFERSVRSDSNRRRRRPSLPSNPRP
;
A
#
# COMPACT_ATOMS: atom_id res chain seq x y z
N MET A 1 -5.69 5.79 -25.89
CA MET A 1 -4.55 6.38 -25.15
C MET A 1 -5.00 7.11 -23.89
N VAL A 2 -6.00 7.99 -23.94
CA VAL A 2 -6.54 8.71 -22.75
C VAL A 2 -7.01 7.78 -21.62
N GLU A 3 -7.69 6.67 -21.94
CA GLU A 3 -8.21 5.74 -20.92
C GLU A 3 -7.10 5.04 -20.11
N LYS A 4 -5.98 4.71 -20.74
CA LYS A 4 -4.83 4.07 -20.09
C LYS A 4 -4.18 5.00 -19.05
N GLY A 5 -3.95 6.26 -19.41
CA GLY A 5 -3.46 7.27 -18.47
C GLY A 5 -4.42 7.50 -17.30
N ARG A 6 -5.73 7.50 -17.56
CA ARG A 6 -6.74 7.60 -16.51
C ARG A 6 -6.70 6.43 -15.52
N ILE A 7 -6.51 5.20 -16.02
CA ILE A 7 -6.37 4.00 -15.18
C ILE A 7 -5.09 4.09 -14.35
N VAL A 8 -3.95 4.46 -14.94
CA VAL A 8 -2.69 4.60 -14.20
C VAL A 8 -2.79 5.68 -13.12
N ASN A 9 -3.42 6.82 -13.39
CA ASN A 9 -3.67 7.85 -12.37
C ASN A 9 -4.51 7.33 -11.20
N LYS A 10 -5.48 6.45 -11.46
CA LYS A 10 -6.25 5.79 -10.38
C LYS A 10 -5.41 4.82 -9.59
N ILE A 11 -4.52 4.06 -10.24
CA ILE A 11 -3.59 3.14 -9.57
C ILE A 11 -2.65 3.94 -8.66
N ILE A 12 -2.02 5.00 -9.18
CA ILE A 12 -1.14 5.89 -8.41
C ILE A 12 -1.86 6.42 -7.17
N ALA A 13 -3.08 6.95 -7.34
CA ALA A 13 -3.87 7.47 -6.23
C ALA A 13 -4.26 6.36 -5.23
N ALA A 14 -4.62 5.16 -5.69
CA ALA A 14 -4.97 4.05 -4.81
C ALA A 14 -3.76 3.57 -4.01
N SER A 15 -2.62 3.37 -4.65
CA SER A 15 -1.37 2.92 -4.02
C SER A 15 -0.88 3.93 -2.97
N THR A 16 -0.88 5.22 -3.30
CA THR A 16 -0.49 6.29 -2.34
C THR A 16 -1.34 6.25 -1.07
N VAL A 17 -2.64 5.99 -1.22
CA VAL A 17 -3.56 5.95 -0.09
C VAL A 17 -3.40 4.67 0.73
N HIS A 18 -3.17 3.54 0.04
CA HIS A 18 -2.91 2.25 0.66
C HIS A 18 -1.66 2.31 1.54
N THR A 19 -0.51 2.73 1.01
CA THR A 19 0.74 2.82 1.79
C THR A 19 0.62 3.81 2.94
N TYR A 20 -0.05 4.94 2.75
CA TYR A 20 -0.28 5.92 3.81
C TYR A 20 -1.13 5.39 4.98
N ILE A 21 -2.15 4.58 4.69
CA ILE A 21 -3.01 3.98 5.72
C ILE A 21 -2.25 2.88 6.44
N GLU A 22 -1.64 1.96 5.69
CA GLU A 22 -0.99 0.79 6.29
C GLU A 22 0.25 1.19 7.10
N ASN A 23 1.14 2.01 6.53
CA ASN A 23 2.42 2.33 7.17
C ASN A 23 2.29 3.14 8.45
N GLY A 24 1.29 4.01 8.54
CA GLY A 24 1.14 4.90 9.70
C GLY A 24 -0.10 4.67 10.55
N GLY A 25 -0.98 3.76 10.15
CA GLY A 25 -2.19 3.39 10.89
C GLY A 25 -2.16 1.92 11.29
N MET A 26 -2.35 1.05 10.30
CA MET A 26 -2.51 -0.38 10.50
C MET A 26 -1.26 -1.07 11.08
N TYR A 27 -0.09 -0.96 10.44
CA TYR A 27 1.11 -1.70 10.86
C TYR A 27 1.57 -1.39 12.29
N PRO A 28 1.56 -0.13 12.78
CA PRO A 28 1.83 0.14 14.19
C PRO A 28 0.91 -0.64 15.14
N GLN A 29 -0.38 -0.77 14.81
CA GLN A 29 -1.34 -1.50 15.64
C GLN A 29 -1.15 -3.02 15.53
N VAL A 30 -0.79 -3.52 14.34
CA VAL A 30 -0.45 -4.95 14.16
C VAL A 30 0.78 -5.30 14.95
N ARG A 31 1.82 -4.47 14.93
CA ARG A 31 3.03 -4.66 15.72
C ARG A 31 2.75 -4.73 17.22
N ASP A 32 1.85 -3.89 17.74
CA ASP A 32 1.47 -3.88 19.16
C ASP A 32 0.66 -5.13 19.58
N HIS A 33 -0.16 -5.68 18.68
CA HIS A 33 -1.10 -6.76 19.00
C HIS A 33 -0.66 -8.15 18.54
N VAL A 34 0.21 -8.23 17.54
CA VAL A 34 0.68 -9.49 16.91
C VAL A 34 2.18 -9.36 16.61
N PRO A 35 3.05 -9.44 17.64
CA PRO A 35 4.49 -9.28 17.45
C PRO A 35 5.11 -10.34 16.52
N ASP A 36 4.47 -11.51 16.40
CA ASP A 36 4.89 -12.59 15.48
C ASP A 36 4.79 -12.21 13.98
N LEU A 37 4.23 -11.04 13.65
CA LEU A 37 4.17 -10.49 12.29
C LEU A 37 5.27 -9.46 12.01
N GLU A 38 6.23 -9.26 12.91
CA GLU A 38 7.26 -8.24 12.75
C GLU A 38 8.02 -8.36 11.41
N ASP A 39 8.49 -9.56 11.07
CA ASP A 39 9.20 -9.80 9.81
C ASP A 39 8.32 -9.55 8.59
N ASP A 40 7.05 -9.98 8.64
CA ASP A 40 6.06 -9.76 7.57
C ASP A 40 5.78 -8.25 7.38
N ILE A 41 5.75 -7.48 8.47
CA ILE A 41 5.58 -6.01 8.46
C ILE A 41 6.81 -5.33 7.86
N LEU A 42 8.02 -5.74 8.26
CA LEU A 42 9.26 -5.19 7.72
C LEU A 42 9.38 -5.46 6.21
N GLU A 43 9.07 -6.68 5.78
CA GLU A 43 8.99 -7.01 4.35
C GLU A 43 7.96 -6.12 3.62
N SER A 44 6.78 -5.90 4.20
CA SER A 44 5.77 -5.01 3.61
C SER A 44 6.23 -3.56 3.50
N TYR A 45 7.05 -3.06 4.44
CA TYR A 45 7.62 -1.71 4.33
C TYR A 45 8.55 -1.59 3.12
N GLU A 46 9.40 -2.58 2.86
CA GLU A 46 10.29 -2.61 1.71
C GLU A 46 9.51 -2.77 0.38
N GLU A 47 8.50 -3.64 0.35
CA GLU A 47 7.60 -3.76 -0.78
C GLU A 47 6.89 -2.42 -1.06
N HIS A 48 6.41 -1.72 -0.03
CA HIS A 48 5.82 -0.38 -0.18
C HIS A 48 6.82 0.66 -0.72
N HIS A 49 8.07 0.63 -0.27
CA HIS A 49 9.11 1.51 -0.79
C HIS A 49 9.30 1.30 -2.31
N VAL A 50 9.43 0.05 -2.77
CA VAL A 50 9.57 -0.26 -4.20
C VAL A 50 8.32 0.16 -4.99
N ALA A 51 7.11 -0.01 -4.43
CA ALA A 51 5.88 0.49 -5.04
C ALA A 51 5.89 2.02 -5.20
N ASP A 52 6.30 2.75 -4.15
CA ASP A 52 6.34 4.20 -4.16
C ASP A 52 7.34 4.74 -5.19
N VAL A 53 8.49 4.05 -5.37
CA VAL A 53 9.44 4.34 -6.46
C VAL A 53 8.77 4.16 -7.82
N LEU A 54 8.16 3.01 -8.10
CA LEU A 54 7.52 2.73 -9.38
C LEU A 54 6.34 3.69 -9.68
N VAL A 55 5.58 4.04 -8.66
CA VAL A 55 4.49 5.02 -8.74
C VAL A 55 5.03 6.41 -9.07
N THR A 56 6.13 6.82 -8.43
CA THR A 56 6.78 8.12 -8.69
C THR A 56 7.35 8.18 -10.11
N GLU A 57 8.01 7.11 -10.56
CA GLU A 57 8.48 7.00 -11.93
C GLU A 57 7.32 7.09 -12.93
N LEU A 58 6.26 6.28 -12.74
CA LEU A 58 5.08 6.30 -13.62
C LEU A 58 4.40 7.67 -13.70
N ALA A 59 4.37 8.42 -12.60
CA ALA A 59 3.79 9.76 -12.57
C ALA A 59 4.59 10.77 -13.43
N ALA A 60 5.88 10.50 -13.68
CA ALA A 60 6.76 11.35 -14.46
C ALA A 60 6.84 10.97 -15.95
N LEU A 61 6.34 9.79 -16.35
CA LEU A 61 6.40 9.31 -17.73
C LEU A 61 5.23 9.81 -18.59
N THR A 62 5.49 10.01 -19.88
CA THR A 62 4.43 10.20 -20.89
C THR A 62 3.86 8.84 -21.33
N LEU A 63 2.69 8.86 -21.98
CA LEU A 63 2.00 7.61 -22.40
C LEU A 63 2.71 6.83 -23.51
N ASP A 64 3.57 7.51 -24.26
CA ASP A 64 4.38 7.00 -25.37
C ASP A 64 5.80 6.60 -24.94
N ASP A 65 6.18 6.84 -23.68
CA ASP A 65 7.45 6.39 -23.14
C ASP A 65 7.50 4.85 -23.10
N GLU A 66 8.61 4.28 -23.59
CA GLU A 66 8.80 2.83 -23.68
C GLU A 66 8.72 2.13 -22.32
N ARG A 67 9.05 2.84 -21.23
CA ARG A 67 9.01 2.31 -19.86
C ARG A 67 7.61 2.31 -19.27
N PHE A 68 6.65 3.05 -19.85
CA PHE A 68 5.32 3.25 -19.25
C PHE A 68 4.60 1.92 -19.01
N ASP A 69 4.52 1.07 -20.04
CA ASP A 69 3.86 -0.24 -19.94
C ASP A 69 4.59 -1.21 -19.02
N ALA A 70 5.92 -1.21 -19.08
CA ALA A 70 6.75 -2.07 -18.27
C ALA A 70 6.59 -1.73 -16.78
N ASN A 71 6.70 -0.46 -16.41
CA ASN A 71 6.54 -0.01 -15.03
C ASN A 71 5.13 -0.31 -14.49
N ALA A 72 4.08 -0.06 -15.28
CA ALA A 72 2.70 -0.35 -14.88
C ALA A 72 2.47 -1.86 -14.65
N THR A 73 3.09 -2.70 -15.48
CA THR A 73 3.03 -4.17 -15.37
C THR A 73 3.74 -4.66 -14.11
N VAL A 74 4.94 -4.15 -13.84
CA VAL A 74 5.73 -4.53 -12.65
C VAL A 74 5.00 -4.11 -11.38
N LEU A 75 4.51 -2.87 -11.31
CA LEU A 75 3.71 -2.38 -10.18
C LEU A 75 2.51 -3.29 -9.91
N THR A 76 1.74 -3.63 -10.95
CA THR A 76 0.55 -4.49 -10.82
C THR A 76 0.90 -5.88 -10.29
N ARG A 77 2.00 -6.48 -10.77
CA ARG A 77 2.45 -7.81 -10.32
C ARG A 77 2.90 -7.76 -8.86
N MET A 78 3.71 -6.78 -8.49
CA MET A 78 4.19 -6.60 -7.13
C MET A 78 3.02 -6.43 -6.16
N SER A 79 2.10 -5.50 -6.44
CA SER A 79 0.91 -5.29 -5.60
C SER A 79 0.04 -6.54 -5.49
N SER A 80 -0.10 -7.32 -6.56
CA SER A 80 -0.87 -8.57 -6.54
C SER A 80 -0.21 -9.66 -5.67
N THR A 81 1.12 -9.73 -5.68
CA THR A 81 1.88 -10.68 -4.85
C THR A 81 1.81 -10.29 -3.38
N THR A 82 2.10 -9.03 -3.06
CA THR A 82 1.97 -8.47 -1.70
C THR A 82 0.57 -8.70 -1.14
N SER A 83 -0.49 -8.34 -1.88
CA SER A 83 -1.87 -8.51 -1.42
C SER A 83 -2.23 -9.97 -1.11
N LYS A 84 -1.73 -10.93 -1.91
CA LYS A 84 -1.94 -12.36 -1.64
C LYS A 84 -1.18 -12.86 -0.42
N ARG A 85 0.01 -12.32 -0.16
CA ARG A 85 0.82 -12.63 1.04
C ARG A 85 0.15 -12.06 2.29
N THR A 86 -0.17 -10.77 2.29
CA THR A 86 -0.79 -10.09 3.44
C THR A 86 -2.14 -10.68 3.82
N SER A 87 -2.98 -11.03 2.84
CA SER A 87 -4.28 -11.69 3.09
C SER A 87 -4.16 -13.08 3.70
N LYS A 88 -3.21 -13.91 3.26
CA LYS A 88 -3.04 -15.26 3.77
C LYS A 88 -2.34 -15.31 5.12
N THR A 89 -1.28 -14.53 5.29
CA THR A 89 -0.36 -14.65 6.43
C THR A 89 -0.61 -13.59 7.49
N GLY A 90 -0.87 -12.35 7.08
CA GLY A 90 -1.04 -11.20 7.96
C GLY A 90 -2.44 -11.13 8.55
N PHE A 91 -3.44 -10.83 7.72
CA PHE A 91 -4.81 -10.54 8.18
C PHE A 91 -5.47 -11.71 8.91
N GLY A 92 -5.24 -12.95 8.47
CA GLY A 92 -5.76 -14.13 9.18
C GLY A 92 -5.21 -14.29 10.59
N LYS A 93 -3.95 -13.90 10.85
CA LYS A 93 -3.38 -13.90 12.22
C LYS A 93 -3.93 -12.73 13.04
N CYS A 94 -4.15 -11.56 12.43
CA CYS A 94 -4.76 -10.41 13.11
C CYS A 94 -6.18 -10.73 13.59
N GLU A 95 -7.03 -11.30 12.73
CA GLU A 95 -8.42 -11.65 13.10
C GLU A 95 -8.50 -12.62 14.29
N ASN A 96 -7.57 -13.57 14.37
CA ASN A 96 -7.53 -14.54 15.46
C ASN A 96 -7.00 -13.96 16.78
N ASN A 97 -6.18 -12.91 16.72
CA ASN A 97 -5.48 -12.35 17.88
C ASN A 97 -6.05 -11.01 18.36
N TRP A 98 -6.90 -10.36 17.56
CA TRP A 98 -7.48 -9.05 17.88
C TRP A 98 -8.87 -9.21 18.50
N GLY A 99 -9.08 -8.63 19.68
CA GLY A 99 -10.42 -8.47 20.24
C GLY A 99 -11.28 -7.51 19.41
N ALA A 100 -12.60 -7.76 19.32
CA ALA A 100 -13.54 -7.01 18.48
C ALA A 100 -13.48 -5.47 18.67
N ILE A 101 -13.30 -5.01 19.91
CA ILE A 101 -13.22 -3.57 20.24
C ILE A 101 -11.94 -2.93 19.67
N SER A 102 -10.80 -3.63 19.74
CA SER A 102 -9.53 -3.14 19.20
C SER A 102 -9.58 -3.05 17.68
N PHE A 103 -10.22 -4.03 17.03
CA PHE A 103 -10.42 -4.05 15.58
C PHE A 103 -11.31 -2.89 15.11
N GLU A 104 -12.49 -2.68 15.71
CA GLU A 104 -13.36 -1.55 15.35
C GLU A 104 -12.67 -0.18 15.54
N ARG A 105 -11.89 -0.03 16.62
CA ARG A 105 -11.15 1.20 16.90
C ARG A 105 -10.06 1.45 15.85
N SER A 106 -9.36 0.41 15.43
CA SER A 106 -8.38 0.45 14.33
C SER A 106 -9.04 0.90 13.02
N VAL A 107 -10.11 0.23 12.60
CA VAL A 107 -10.86 0.56 11.39
C VAL A 107 -11.37 2.01 11.42
N ARG A 108 -11.81 2.50 12.58
CA ARG A 108 -12.25 3.88 12.76
C ARG A 108 -11.09 4.88 12.66
N SER A 109 -9.93 4.55 13.21
CA SER A 109 -8.70 5.34 13.09
C SER A 109 -8.26 5.48 11.62
N ASP A 110 -8.22 4.36 10.90
CA ASP A 110 -7.83 4.33 9.50
C ASP A 110 -8.82 5.06 8.59
N SER A 111 -10.11 4.98 8.91
CA SER A 111 -11.15 5.77 8.22
C SER A 111 -10.93 7.29 8.36
N ASN A 112 -10.51 7.75 9.54
CA ASN A 112 -10.16 9.16 9.75
C ASN A 112 -8.87 9.54 9.03
N ARG A 113 -7.87 8.64 9.03
CA ARG A 113 -6.59 8.84 8.34
C ARG A 113 -6.80 8.94 6.83
N ARG A 114 -7.67 8.11 6.25
CA ARG A 114 -8.08 8.18 4.84
C ARG A 114 -8.65 9.55 4.48
N ARG A 115 -9.32 10.26 5.37
CA ARG A 115 -9.80 11.64 5.09
C ARG A 115 -8.67 12.67 5.01
N ARG A 116 -7.52 12.39 5.64
CA ARG A 116 -6.33 13.24 5.68
C ARG A 116 -5.22 12.78 4.71
N ARG A 117 -5.55 11.88 3.78
CA ARG A 117 -4.57 11.28 2.87
C ARG A 117 -3.94 12.34 1.95
N PRO A 118 -2.64 12.22 1.63
CA PRO A 118 -2.01 13.07 0.63
C PRO A 118 -2.63 12.84 -0.76
N SER A 119 -2.62 13.89 -1.60
CA SER A 119 -3.14 13.85 -2.98
C SER A 119 -2.11 13.38 -4.00
N LEU A 120 -0.83 13.34 -3.63
CA LEU A 120 0.29 12.91 -4.45
C LEU A 120 1.16 11.94 -3.65
N PRO A 121 1.86 11.00 -4.33
CA PRO A 121 2.84 10.15 -3.68
C PRO A 121 3.89 11.03 -2.99
N SER A 122 4.18 10.73 -1.73
CA SER A 122 5.34 11.30 -1.06
C SER A 122 6.60 10.75 -1.71
N ASN A 123 7.69 11.55 -1.77
CA ASN A 123 8.99 11.03 -2.19
C ASN A 123 9.29 9.73 -1.43
N PRO A 124 9.80 8.70 -2.11
CA PRO A 124 10.24 7.47 -1.46
C PRO A 124 11.17 7.84 -0.29
N ARG A 125 10.85 7.37 0.91
CA ARG A 125 11.72 7.60 2.06
C ARG A 125 12.98 6.75 1.87
N PRO A 126 14.18 7.29 2.16
CA PRO A 126 15.43 6.56 2.03
C PRO A 126 15.50 5.36 2.96
#